data_AF-A0A9W9IZB4-F1
#
_entry.id   AF-A0A9W9IZB4-F1
#
_cell.length_a   1.000
_cell.length_b   1.000
_cell.length_c   1.000
_cell.angle_alpha   90.00
_cell.angle_beta   90.00
_cell.angle_gamma   90.00
#
_symmetry.space_group_name_H-M   'P 1'
#
loop_
_entity.id
_entity.type
_entity.pdbx_description
1 polymer ?
#
loop_
_entity_poly.entity_id
_entity_poly.type
_entity_poly.pdbx_seq_one_letter_code
_entity_poly.pdbx_strand_id
1 'polypeptide(L)'
;MFQLGSIFLIALCVPLASSFPLLARRNYGSNTEVSHWVNIWTTMPQLVEPANLPPVPFNGSTAVFSNTTIRQTLQISLAAQEIRIRLSNAFGLNELKITNVTIGLPASQQVGVSGLQTETLKTVFFNGGPDVDIPNGGLVVSDPIKFPVKAQSALMINIYLAEGQQGFSITGHPGSRTTSYLAFGDWIGAENLTDSSVQSTDHWYFISGVEAWLPSESSGFAIIGDSITDGRGSTTNGNDRWPDLLLARMEKHKPTSNIAILNQAAGGNRILQDGLGPNVISRLDRDVLAQSGVQYAMIFEGVNDIGGADSDAATQAEIEKQLVAAYKQIATRVHALGIPVFGATITPFGSSATSDYVQPYSSTERERTRQRINEFIRQSGVFDAVLDFDRVLRDPDAPSQLLEKYDSGDHLHPNVAGYQALADYFPLGVFE
;
A
#
# COMPACT_ATOMS: atom_id res chain seq x y z
N MET A 1 55.80 -61.77 -6.86
CA MET A 1 55.68 -61.42 -8.29
C MET A 1 54.27 -61.81 -8.72
N PHE A 2 53.56 -60.91 -9.39
CA PHE A 2 52.13 -60.92 -9.78
C PHE A 2 51.12 -60.33 -8.77
N GLN A 3 50.85 -59.04 -8.97
CA GLN A 3 49.65 -58.30 -8.57
C GLN A 3 48.43 -58.81 -9.37
N LEU A 4 47.31 -58.96 -8.68
CA LEU A 4 45.97 -59.09 -9.27
C LEU A 4 45.30 -57.70 -9.25
N GLY A 5 44.85 -57.26 -10.43
CA GLY A 5 44.28 -55.94 -10.67
C GLY A 5 42.83 -55.80 -10.24
N SER A 6 42.52 -54.62 -9.69
CA SER A 6 41.18 -54.15 -9.40
C SER A 6 40.55 -53.51 -10.64
N ILE A 7 39.32 -53.90 -10.97
CA ILE A 7 38.51 -53.32 -12.05
C ILE A 7 37.76 -52.11 -11.48
N PHE A 8 38.03 -50.92 -12.03
CA PHE A 8 37.26 -49.70 -11.82
C PHE A 8 36.30 -49.51 -13.02
N LEU A 9 35.00 -49.43 -12.75
CA LEU A 9 33.99 -48.97 -13.72
C LEU A 9 34.11 -47.44 -13.87
N ILE A 10 34.39 -46.98 -15.08
CA ILE A 10 34.32 -45.57 -15.47
C ILE A 10 32.96 -45.35 -16.15
N ALA A 11 32.12 -44.51 -15.55
CA ALA A 11 30.87 -44.05 -16.15
C ALA A 11 31.16 -42.99 -17.23
N LEU A 12 30.81 -43.29 -18.48
CA LEU A 12 30.82 -42.31 -19.57
C LEU A 12 29.63 -41.34 -19.42
N CYS A 13 29.92 -40.04 -19.26
CA CYS A 13 28.95 -38.97 -19.50
C CYS A 13 28.87 -38.68 -21.00
N VAL A 14 27.69 -38.88 -21.60
CA VAL A 14 27.38 -38.46 -22.97
C VAL A 14 26.71 -37.08 -22.91
N PRO A 15 27.19 -36.06 -23.66
CA PRO A 15 26.52 -34.78 -23.73
C PRO A 15 25.31 -34.87 -24.68
N LEU A 16 24.10 -34.69 -24.14
CA LEU A 16 22.89 -34.48 -24.94
C LEU A 16 22.88 -33.04 -25.47
N ALA A 17 23.20 -32.88 -26.75
CA ALA A 17 22.94 -31.65 -27.50
C ALA A 17 21.43 -31.56 -27.80
N SER A 18 20.70 -30.76 -27.05
CA SER A 18 19.30 -30.41 -27.34
C SER A 18 19.27 -29.30 -28.40
N SER A 19 19.05 -29.72 -29.65
CA SER A 19 18.68 -28.83 -30.76
C SER A 19 17.27 -28.29 -30.53
N PHE A 20 17.15 -27.01 -30.17
CA PHE A 20 15.88 -26.30 -30.18
C PHE A 20 15.47 -26.02 -31.64
N PRO A 21 14.27 -26.41 -32.10
CA PRO A 21 13.79 -26.00 -33.41
C PRO A 21 13.51 -24.49 -33.39
N LEU A 22 14.12 -23.77 -34.33
CA LEU A 22 13.73 -22.40 -34.68
C LEU A 22 12.26 -22.42 -35.13
N LEU A 23 11.35 -22.02 -34.25
CA LEU A 23 9.97 -21.73 -34.63
C LEU A 23 9.98 -20.44 -35.46
N ALA A 24 9.71 -20.59 -36.75
CA ALA A 24 9.49 -19.49 -37.67
C ALA A 24 8.44 -18.52 -37.11
N ARG A 25 8.80 -17.23 -37.00
CA ARG A 25 7.86 -16.14 -36.74
C ARG A 25 6.77 -16.15 -37.81
N ARG A 26 5.56 -16.61 -37.45
CA ARG A 26 4.36 -16.19 -38.15
C ARG A 26 4.15 -14.71 -37.85
N ASN A 27 4.33 -13.86 -38.85
CA ASN A 27 3.75 -12.52 -38.84
C ASN A 27 2.23 -12.66 -38.85
N TYR A 28 1.63 -12.70 -37.66
CA TYR A 28 0.22 -12.36 -37.52
C TYR A 28 0.15 -10.83 -37.44
N GLY A 29 -0.36 -10.22 -38.51
CA GLY A 29 -0.98 -8.92 -38.39
C GLY A 29 -2.21 -9.08 -37.49
N SER A 30 -2.05 -8.77 -36.21
CA SER A 30 -3.15 -8.37 -35.34
C SER A 30 -2.61 -7.27 -34.44
N ASN A 31 -3.15 -6.07 -34.61
CA ASN A 31 -3.01 -4.96 -33.68
C ASN A 31 -3.84 -5.29 -32.41
N THR A 32 -3.57 -6.44 -31.79
CA THR A 32 -4.10 -6.78 -30.48
C THR A 32 -3.23 -6.03 -29.49
N GLU A 33 -3.75 -4.91 -28.99
CA GLU A 33 -3.19 -4.26 -27.81
C GLU A 33 -2.90 -5.35 -26.77
N VAL A 34 -1.63 -5.50 -26.41
CA VAL A 34 -1.23 -6.46 -25.38
C VAL A 34 -1.80 -5.92 -24.07
N SER A 35 -2.57 -6.73 -23.36
CA SER A 35 -3.12 -6.34 -22.05
C SER A 35 -2.45 -7.12 -20.94
N HIS A 36 -2.44 -6.54 -19.74
CA HIS A 36 -1.88 -7.15 -18.53
C HIS A 36 -2.63 -6.71 -17.28
N TRP A 37 -2.38 -7.40 -16.16
CA TRP A 37 -2.92 -6.99 -14.87
C TRP A 37 -2.09 -5.85 -14.29
N VAL A 38 -2.78 -4.81 -13.83
CA VAL A 38 -2.19 -3.66 -13.13
C VAL A 38 -2.97 -3.45 -11.85
N ASN A 39 -2.29 -3.28 -10.71
CA ASN A 39 -2.96 -2.82 -9.51
C ASN A 39 -3.52 -1.40 -9.75
N ILE A 40 -4.79 -1.18 -9.41
CA ILE A 40 -5.48 0.12 -9.54
C ILE A 40 -5.91 0.68 -8.19
N TRP A 41 -5.68 -0.07 -7.12
CA TRP A 41 -5.79 0.32 -5.73
C TRP A 41 -5.00 -0.68 -4.88
N THR A 42 -4.32 -0.20 -3.84
CA THR A 42 -3.65 -1.03 -2.83
C THR A 42 -3.80 -0.39 -1.46
N THR A 43 -3.57 -1.19 -0.42
CA THR A 43 -3.27 -0.70 0.92
C THR A 43 -2.21 -1.59 1.54
N MET A 44 -1.32 -1.03 2.38
CA MET A 44 -0.33 -1.83 3.07
C MET A 44 -1.01 -2.77 4.06
N PRO A 45 -0.86 -4.12 3.94
CA PRO A 45 -1.33 -5.03 4.96
C PRO A 45 -0.59 -4.81 6.28
N GLN A 46 -1.34 -4.67 7.37
CA GLN A 46 -0.85 -4.55 8.74
C GLN A 46 -1.47 -5.62 9.65
N LEU A 47 -0.73 -6.01 10.69
CA LEU A 47 -1.33 -6.67 11.84
C LEU A 47 -2.24 -5.66 12.54
N VAL A 48 -3.52 -5.98 12.67
CA VAL A 48 -4.44 -5.12 13.41
C VAL A 48 -4.14 -5.24 14.90
N GLU A 49 -3.65 -4.15 15.48
CA GLU A 49 -3.33 -4.07 16.90
C GLU A 49 -4.58 -4.19 17.77
N PRO A 50 -4.46 -4.61 19.05
CA PRO A 50 -5.61 -4.80 19.94
C PRO A 50 -6.56 -3.61 20.03
N ALA A 51 -6.04 -2.38 20.03
CA ALA A 51 -6.84 -1.16 20.08
C ALA A 51 -7.59 -0.85 18.76
N ASN A 52 -7.16 -1.45 17.66
CA ASN A 52 -7.69 -1.26 16.31
C ASN A 52 -8.51 -2.47 15.81
N LEU A 53 -8.67 -3.50 16.65
CA LEU A 53 -9.57 -4.62 16.39
C LEU A 53 -10.98 -4.10 16.10
N PRO A 54 -11.81 -4.86 15.36
CA PRO A 54 -13.16 -4.42 15.08
C PRO A 54 -13.92 -4.11 16.38
N PRO A 55 -14.79 -3.07 16.39
CA PRO A 55 -15.48 -2.64 17.59
C PRO A 55 -16.42 -3.74 18.11
N VAL A 56 -16.73 -3.70 19.41
CA VAL A 56 -17.81 -4.52 20.00
C VAL A 56 -19.10 -4.28 19.22
N PRO A 57 -19.87 -5.32 18.86
CA PRO A 57 -19.75 -6.72 19.27
C PRO A 57 -18.95 -7.64 18.32
N PHE A 58 -18.18 -7.09 17.38
CA PHE A 58 -17.46 -7.83 16.34
C PHE A 58 -16.08 -8.37 16.78
N ASN A 59 -15.65 -8.10 18.01
CA ASN A 59 -14.46 -8.64 18.66
C ASN A 59 -14.84 -9.55 19.84
N GLY A 60 -15.32 -10.75 19.53
CA GLY A 60 -15.70 -11.75 20.53
C GLY A 60 -14.53 -12.24 21.39
N SER A 61 -14.80 -13.21 22.28
CA SER A 61 -13.81 -13.70 23.25
C SER A 61 -12.71 -14.58 22.64
N THR A 62 -12.97 -15.26 21.53
CA THR A 62 -12.03 -16.18 20.87
C THR A 62 -11.84 -15.91 19.38
N ALA A 63 -12.69 -15.07 18.79
CA ALA A 63 -12.73 -14.80 17.36
C ALA A 63 -13.26 -13.39 17.10
N VAL A 64 -12.96 -12.88 15.92
CA VAL A 64 -13.50 -11.63 15.39
C VAL A 64 -14.40 -11.90 14.18
N PHE A 65 -15.34 -11.00 13.92
CA PHE A 65 -16.22 -11.05 12.75
C PHE A 65 -17.06 -12.35 12.60
N SER A 66 -17.35 -13.07 13.68
CA SER A 66 -18.25 -14.23 13.62
C SER A 66 -19.64 -13.81 13.14
N ASN A 67 -20.18 -14.53 12.16
CA ASN A 67 -21.43 -14.21 11.47
C ASN A 67 -21.53 -12.73 11.06
N THR A 68 -20.50 -12.20 10.39
CA THR A 68 -20.42 -10.74 10.12
C THR A 68 -20.25 -10.46 8.64
N THR A 69 -21.02 -9.48 8.15
CA THR A 69 -20.76 -8.79 6.89
C THR A 69 -19.93 -7.54 7.16
N ILE A 70 -18.81 -7.42 6.45
CA ILE A 70 -17.94 -6.24 6.40
C ILE A 70 -18.18 -5.54 5.07
N ARG A 71 -18.66 -4.29 5.10
CA ARG A 71 -18.90 -3.46 3.92
C ARG A 71 -17.90 -2.32 3.88
N GLN A 72 -17.08 -2.31 2.83
CA GLN A 72 -15.92 -1.42 2.71
C GLN A 72 -15.99 -0.70 1.37
N THR A 73 -15.48 0.52 1.31
CA THR A 73 -15.37 1.29 0.07
C THR A 73 -13.93 1.73 -0.16
N LEU A 74 -13.56 1.87 -1.43
CA LEU A 74 -12.22 2.22 -1.88
C LEU A 74 -12.30 3.10 -3.15
N GLN A 75 -11.35 4.00 -3.29
CA GLN A 75 -11.25 4.93 -4.42
C GLN A 75 -10.33 4.33 -5.51
N ILE A 76 -10.87 4.00 -6.67
CA ILE A 76 -10.11 3.34 -7.75
C ILE A 76 -9.29 4.37 -8.55
N SER A 77 -8.04 4.04 -8.87
CA SER A 77 -7.15 4.91 -9.65
C SER A 77 -7.56 5.03 -11.12
N LEU A 78 -7.69 3.90 -11.82
CA LEU A 78 -7.86 3.86 -13.27
C LEU A 78 -9.21 3.24 -13.67
N ALA A 79 -9.74 3.68 -14.81
CA ALA A 79 -10.91 3.05 -15.42
C ALA A 79 -10.55 1.66 -15.97
N ALA A 80 -11.49 0.71 -15.86
CA ALA A 80 -11.30 -0.65 -16.35
C ALA A 80 -12.64 -1.29 -16.72
N GLN A 81 -12.62 -2.32 -17.56
CA GLN A 81 -13.81 -3.13 -17.90
C GLN A 81 -13.85 -4.46 -17.13
N GLU A 82 -12.68 -4.94 -16.71
CA GLU A 82 -12.51 -6.20 -16.01
C GLU A 82 -11.50 -6.00 -14.87
N ILE A 83 -11.89 -6.44 -13.68
CA ILE A 83 -11.11 -6.31 -12.45
C ILE A 83 -11.06 -7.64 -11.71
N ARG A 84 -10.14 -7.76 -10.76
CA ARG A 84 -10.10 -8.83 -9.75
C ARG A 84 -9.59 -8.27 -8.44
N ILE A 85 -9.87 -8.94 -7.33
CA ILE A 85 -9.52 -8.47 -5.98
C ILE A 85 -8.44 -9.34 -5.35
N ARG A 86 -7.63 -8.74 -4.48
CA ARG A 86 -6.65 -9.41 -3.64
C ARG A 86 -7.08 -9.37 -2.18
N LEU A 87 -7.26 -10.55 -1.59
CA LEU A 87 -7.57 -10.71 -0.17
C LEU A 87 -6.37 -11.32 0.56
N SER A 88 -6.05 -10.80 1.75
CA SER A 88 -4.83 -11.11 2.47
C SER A 88 -5.11 -11.59 3.88
N ASN A 89 -4.41 -12.66 4.24
CA ASN A 89 -4.30 -13.20 5.59
C ASN A 89 -2.84 -13.16 6.07
N ALA A 90 -2.05 -12.20 5.58
CA ALA A 90 -0.60 -12.07 5.83
C ALA A 90 -0.20 -12.09 7.32
N PHE A 91 -1.07 -11.60 8.20
CA PHE A 91 -0.85 -11.57 9.66
C PHE A 91 -1.76 -12.52 10.44
N GLY A 92 -2.58 -13.30 9.74
CA GLY A 92 -3.39 -14.35 10.34
C GLY A 92 -2.55 -15.51 10.82
N LEU A 93 -2.81 -15.95 12.06
CA LEU A 93 -2.21 -17.19 12.60
C LEU A 93 -3.08 -18.43 12.35
N ASN A 94 -4.31 -18.23 11.88
CA ASN A 94 -5.25 -19.27 11.50
C ASN A 94 -5.69 -19.05 10.05
N GLU A 95 -6.24 -20.10 9.43
CA GLU A 95 -6.93 -19.98 8.14
C GLU A 95 -8.06 -18.95 8.22
N LEU A 96 -8.14 -18.08 7.21
CA LEU A 96 -9.20 -17.10 7.06
C LEU A 96 -10.23 -17.67 6.09
N LYS A 97 -11.40 -18.04 6.63
CA LYS A 97 -12.51 -18.61 5.88
C LYS A 97 -13.50 -17.53 5.49
N ILE A 98 -13.51 -17.17 4.22
CA ILE A 98 -14.44 -16.18 3.67
C ILE A 98 -15.58 -16.92 2.99
N THR A 99 -16.80 -16.70 3.48
CA THR A 99 -17.99 -17.42 3.02
C THR A 99 -18.55 -16.86 1.72
N ASN A 100 -18.50 -15.53 1.55
CA ASN A 100 -18.95 -14.89 0.31
C ASN A 100 -18.33 -13.50 0.16
N VAL A 101 -18.07 -13.10 -1.08
CA VAL A 101 -17.61 -11.76 -1.41
C VAL A 101 -18.42 -11.21 -2.57
N THR A 102 -18.83 -9.95 -2.47
CA THR A 102 -19.47 -9.23 -3.58
C THR A 102 -18.82 -7.88 -3.81
N ILE A 103 -18.92 -7.39 -5.04
CA ILE A 103 -18.59 -6.02 -5.40
C ILE A 103 -19.81 -5.30 -5.96
N GLY A 104 -19.84 -3.98 -5.79
CA GLY A 104 -20.89 -3.12 -6.32
C GLY A 104 -20.46 -1.66 -6.31
N LEU A 105 -21.30 -0.79 -6.87
CA LEU A 105 -21.12 0.65 -6.74
C LEU A 105 -21.86 1.16 -5.49
N PRO A 106 -21.25 2.07 -4.71
CA PRO A 106 -21.93 2.72 -3.61
C PRO A 106 -23.07 3.61 -4.12
N ALA A 107 -24.11 3.81 -3.30
CA ALA A 107 -25.29 4.63 -3.61
C ALA A 107 -24.93 6.09 -3.94
N SER A 108 -23.80 6.58 -3.41
CA SER A 108 -23.16 7.82 -3.83
C SER A 108 -21.74 7.52 -4.30
N GLN A 109 -21.14 8.37 -5.12
CA GLN A 109 -19.75 8.18 -5.57
C GLN A 109 -18.69 8.41 -4.46
N GLN A 110 -19.10 8.64 -3.22
CA GLN A 110 -18.20 8.85 -2.08
C GLN A 110 -17.80 7.52 -1.45
N VAL A 111 -16.58 7.46 -0.92
CA VAL A 111 -16.16 6.41 0.01
C VAL A 111 -16.76 6.68 1.40
N GLY A 112 -16.69 5.69 2.29
CA GLY A 112 -17.21 5.79 3.65
C GLY A 112 -18.72 5.65 3.79
N VAL A 113 -19.42 5.12 2.77
CA VAL A 113 -20.88 5.00 2.77
C VAL A 113 -21.34 3.55 2.86
N SER A 114 -22.50 3.33 3.49
CA SER A 114 -23.10 2.00 3.63
C SER A 114 -24.08 1.63 2.52
N GLY A 115 -24.60 2.61 1.77
CA GLY A 115 -25.59 2.37 0.71
C GLY A 115 -24.97 1.75 -0.54
N LEU A 116 -25.64 0.75 -1.10
CA LEU A 116 -25.27 -0.03 -2.28
C LEU A 116 -26.26 0.18 -3.43
N GLN A 117 -25.77 0.37 -4.65
CA GLN A 117 -26.57 0.26 -5.88
C GLN A 117 -26.77 -1.22 -6.22
N THR A 118 -27.84 -1.82 -5.72
CA THR A 118 -28.07 -3.29 -5.80
C THR A 118 -28.06 -3.86 -7.21
N GLU A 119 -28.44 -3.08 -8.22
CA GLU A 119 -28.43 -3.44 -9.63
C GLU A 119 -27.03 -3.65 -10.20
N THR A 120 -26.00 -3.11 -9.54
CA THR A 120 -24.60 -3.24 -9.94
C THR A 120 -23.94 -4.48 -9.36
N LEU A 121 -24.56 -5.11 -8.36
CA LEU A 121 -23.95 -6.16 -7.55
C LEU A 121 -23.43 -7.34 -8.39
N LYS A 122 -22.20 -7.76 -8.12
CA LYS A 122 -21.59 -8.99 -8.65
C LYS A 122 -20.99 -9.82 -7.53
N THR A 123 -21.24 -11.13 -7.56
CA THR A 123 -20.49 -12.09 -6.76
C THR A 123 -19.05 -12.19 -7.26
N VAL A 124 -18.11 -12.25 -6.34
CA VAL A 124 -16.71 -12.54 -6.59
C VAL A 124 -16.49 -14.03 -6.41
N PHE A 125 -15.86 -14.65 -7.40
CA PHE A 125 -15.54 -16.08 -7.35
C PHE A 125 -14.04 -16.30 -7.14
N PHE A 126 -13.71 -17.44 -6.55
CA PHE A 126 -12.36 -17.97 -6.39
C PHE A 126 -12.38 -19.40 -6.92
N ASN A 127 -11.71 -19.63 -8.05
CA ASN A 127 -11.75 -20.94 -8.73
C ASN A 127 -13.19 -21.41 -9.02
N GLY A 128 -14.07 -20.49 -9.42
CA GLY A 128 -15.48 -20.71 -9.71
C GLY A 128 -16.42 -20.83 -8.50
N GLY A 129 -15.90 -20.84 -7.26
CA GLY A 129 -16.69 -20.89 -6.02
C GLY A 129 -16.85 -19.52 -5.35
N PRO A 130 -17.94 -19.24 -4.63
CA PRO A 130 -18.17 -17.94 -3.97
C PRO A 130 -17.39 -17.75 -2.67
N ASP A 131 -16.88 -18.85 -2.11
CA ASP A 131 -16.11 -18.93 -0.87
C ASP A 131 -14.62 -19.14 -1.15
N VAL A 132 -13.80 -18.83 -0.15
CA VAL A 132 -12.35 -19.08 -0.20
C VAL A 132 -11.76 -19.24 1.19
N ASP A 133 -10.89 -20.24 1.33
CA ASP A 133 -10.06 -20.46 2.49
C ASP A 133 -8.64 -19.94 2.21
N ILE A 134 -8.18 -18.95 2.98
CA ILE A 134 -6.87 -18.33 2.82
C ILE A 134 -5.95 -18.85 3.95
N PRO A 135 -4.88 -19.61 3.63
CA PRO A 135 -3.95 -20.09 4.63
C PRO A 135 -3.36 -18.98 5.51
N ASN A 136 -2.86 -19.34 6.68
CA ASN A 136 -2.15 -18.42 7.57
C ASN A 136 -0.95 -17.80 6.83
N GLY A 137 -0.81 -16.47 6.90
CA GLY A 137 0.21 -15.73 6.14
C GLY A 137 -0.03 -15.65 4.63
N GLY A 138 -1.15 -16.19 4.14
CA GLY A 138 -1.46 -16.30 2.71
C GLY A 138 -2.10 -15.06 2.10
N LEU A 139 -2.18 -15.09 0.77
CA LEU A 139 -2.90 -14.13 -0.05
C LEU A 139 -3.59 -14.89 -1.18
N VAL A 140 -4.78 -14.46 -1.56
CA VAL A 140 -5.52 -15.00 -2.71
C VAL A 140 -5.94 -13.89 -3.66
N VAL A 141 -6.07 -14.26 -4.93
CA VAL A 141 -6.57 -13.39 -5.99
C VAL A 141 -7.86 -14.01 -6.52
N SER A 142 -8.90 -13.21 -6.70
CA SER A 142 -10.17 -13.69 -7.26
C SER A 142 -10.05 -14.04 -8.74
N ASP A 143 -11.07 -14.75 -9.23
CA ASP A 143 -11.32 -14.85 -10.66
C ASP A 143 -11.59 -13.45 -11.25
N PRO A 144 -11.35 -13.24 -12.56
CA PRO A 144 -11.69 -11.99 -13.25
C PRO A 144 -13.20 -11.71 -13.22
N ILE A 145 -13.55 -10.44 -13.02
CA ILE A 145 -14.92 -9.96 -12.92
C ILE A 145 -15.13 -8.87 -13.96
N LYS A 146 -16.07 -9.08 -14.88
CA LYS A 146 -16.52 -8.05 -15.83
C LYS A 146 -17.37 -7.02 -15.08
N PHE A 147 -16.70 -6.01 -14.57
CA PHE A 147 -17.28 -4.94 -13.77
C PHE A 147 -16.65 -3.60 -14.19
N PRO A 148 -17.32 -2.84 -15.06
CA PRO A 148 -16.80 -1.55 -15.49
C PRO A 148 -16.70 -0.56 -14.33
N VAL A 149 -15.50 -0.03 -14.11
CA VAL A 149 -15.22 1.06 -13.14
C VAL A 149 -14.69 2.28 -13.88
N LYS A 150 -14.96 3.46 -13.32
CA LYS A 150 -14.40 4.73 -13.83
C LYS A 150 -13.16 5.09 -13.02
N ALA A 151 -12.24 5.83 -13.63
CA ALA A 151 -11.13 6.42 -12.90
C ALA A 151 -11.70 7.33 -11.79
N GLN A 152 -11.07 7.31 -10.63
CA GLN A 152 -11.49 8.05 -9.44
C GLN A 152 -12.96 7.81 -9.04
N SER A 153 -13.48 6.60 -9.24
CA SER A 153 -14.78 6.19 -8.69
C SER A 153 -14.63 5.31 -7.47
N ALA A 154 -15.64 5.35 -6.60
CA ALA A 154 -15.70 4.48 -5.45
C ALA A 154 -16.19 3.07 -5.85
N LEU A 155 -15.50 2.04 -5.36
CA LEU A 155 -15.90 0.65 -5.43
C LEU A 155 -16.31 0.20 -4.03
N MET A 156 -17.42 -0.54 -3.92
CA MET A 156 -17.84 -1.20 -2.68
C MET A 156 -17.47 -2.68 -2.74
N ILE A 157 -16.89 -3.20 -1.66
CA ILE A 157 -16.61 -4.62 -1.46
C ILE A 157 -17.30 -5.07 -0.17
N ASN A 158 -18.14 -6.11 -0.27
CA ASN A 158 -18.73 -6.78 0.88
C ASN A 158 -18.04 -8.12 1.10
N ILE A 159 -17.65 -8.43 2.34
CA ILE A 159 -17.08 -9.70 2.75
C ILE A 159 -17.97 -10.27 3.85
N TYR A 160 -18.51 -11.47 3.66
CA TYR A 160 -19.25 -12.19 4.70
C TYR A 160 -18.41 -13.33 5.27
N LEU A 161 -18.30 -13.37 6.59
CA LEU A 161 -17.65 -14.42 7.35
C LEU A 161 -18.68 -15.11 8.26
N ALA A 162 -19.14 -16.30 7.88
CA ALA A 162 -20.09 -17.05 8.70
C ALA A 162 -19.47 -17.48 10.04
N GLU A 163 -18.23 -18.00 10.00
CA GLU A 163 -17.50 -18.47 11.19
C GLU A 163 -16.68 -17.35 11.86
N GLY A 164 -16.37 -16.28 11.13
CA GLY A 164 -15.40 -15.27 11.54
C GLY A 164 -13.96 -15.76 11.43
N GLN A 165 -13.01 -14.95 11.93
CA GLN A 165 -11.61 -15.33 12.04
C GLN A 165 -11.26 -15.69 13.48
N GLN A 166 -10.69 -16.87 13.68
CA GLN A 166 -10.23 -17.32 15.01
C GLN A 166 -8.99 -16.53 15.45
N GLY A 167 -8.97 -16.16 16.73
CA GLY A 167 -7.93 -15.33 17.33
C GLY A 167 -8.07 -13.85 16.96
N PHE A 168 -7.05 -13.09 17.35
CA PHE A 168 -7.02 -11.62 17.24
C PHE A 168 -5.89 -11.10 16.35
N SER A 169 -5.03 -11.99 15.85
CA SER A 169 -4.04 -11.65 14.84
C SER A 169 -4.70 -11.68 13.48
N ILE A 170 -5.16 -10.53 13.01
CA ILE A 170 -5.86 -10.38 11.73
C ILE A 170 -5.14 -9.39 10.83
N THR A 171 -5.38 -9.52 9.53
CA THR A 171 -4.87 -8.57 8.52
C THR A 171 -5.87 -7.44 8.30
N GLY A 172 -5.39 -6.21 8.36
CA GLY A 172 -6.18 -5.04 8.03
C GLY A 172 -5.29 -3.84 7.81
N HIS A 173 -5.91 -2.67 7.82
CA HIS A 173 -5.22 -1.39 7.68
C HIS A 173 -5.97 -0.34 8.52
N PRO A 174 -5.55 -0.13 9.79
CA PRO A 174 -6.19 0.83 10.69
C PRO A 174 -6.07 2.29 10.23
N GLY A 175 -5.06 2.60 9.43
CA GLY A 175 -4.87 3.92 8.81
C GLY A 175 -5.82 4.21 7.64
N SER A 176 -6.93 3.50 7.47
CA SER A 176 -7.66 3.61 6.19
C SER A 176 -8.30 4.98 5.97
N ARG A 177 -8.54 5.76 7.03
CA ARG A 177 -9.32 7.03 7.02
C ARG A 177 -10.59 6.94 6.16
N THR A 178 -11.16 5.75 6.11
CA THR A 178 -12.33 5.42 5.30
C THR A 178 -13.25 4.56 6.15
N THR A 179 -14.48 5.01 6.31
CA THR A 179 -15.45 4.33 7.16
C THR A 179 -15.91 3.02 6.50
N SER A 180 -15.69 1.92 7.22
CA SER A 180 -16.24 0.60 6.93
C SER A 180 -17.40 0.31 7.88
N TYR A 181 -18.39 -0.44 7.41
CA TYR A 181 -19.56 -0.83 8.18
C TYR A 181 -19.60 -2.33 8.43
N LEU A 182 -20.07 -2.70 9.61
CA LEU A 182 -20.13 -4.06 10.12
C LEU A 182 -21.56 -4.38 10.53
N ALA A 183 -22.08 -5.55 10.17
CA ALA A 183 -23.40 -6.02 10.60
C ALA A 183 -23.39 -7.53 10.80
N PHE A 184 -24.09 -8.04 11.83
CA PHE A 184 -24.30 -9.47 11.99
C PHE A 184 -25.26 -10.02 10.92
N GLY A 185 -24.96 -11.20 10.40
CA GLY A 185 -25.71 -11.85 9.32
C GLY A 185 -25.09 -11.61 7.94
N ASP A 186 -25.63 -12.31 6.94
CA ASP A 186 -25.27 -12.17 5.54
C ASP A 186 -26.08 -11.02 4.90
N TRP A 187 -25.43 -9.87 4.75
CA TRP A 187 -26.00 -8.64 4.17
C TRP A 187 -25.36 -8.27 2.83
N ILE A 188 -24.65 -9.19 2.17
CA ILE A 188 -23.86 -8.88 0.96
C ILE A 188 -24.70 -8.30 -0.19
N GLY A 189 -25.99 -8.61 -0.26
CA GLY A 189 -26.91 -8.12 -1.30
C GLY A 189 -27.83 -6.97 -0.88
N ALA A 190 -27.75 -6.52 0.37
CA ALA A 190 -28.69 -5.53 0.88
C ALA A 190 -28.31 -4.11 0.45
N GLU A 191 -29.30 -3.31 0.02
CA GLU A 191 -29.11 -1.90 -0.33
C GLU A 191 -28.46 -1.12 0.82
N ASN A 192 -28.93 -1.33 2.05
CA ASN A 192 -28.35 -0.76 3.26
C ASN A 192 -28.19 -1.83 4.34
N LEU A 193 -27.31 -1.57 5.31
CA LEU A 193 -27.20 -2.36 6.52
C LEU A 193 -28.18 -1.78 7.56
N THR A 194 -29.24 -2.52 7.88
CA THR A 194 -30.31 -2.05 8.79
C THR A 194 -30.46 -2.90 10.06
N ASP A 195 -29.57 -3.86 10.27
CA ASP A 195 -29.54 -4.65 11.49
C ASP A 195 -29.26 -3.78 12.72
N SER A 196 -29.78 -4.16 13.88
CA SER A 196 -29.52 -3.42 15.13
C SER A 196 -28.07 -3.50 15.59
N SER A 197 -27.29 -4.47 15.08
CA SER A 197 -25.86 -4.62 15.36
C SER A 197 -24.96 -3.70 14.54
N VAL A 198 -25.51 -2.91 13.60
CA VAL A 198 -24.69 -2.09 12.70
C VAL A 198 -23.74 -1.20 13.48
N GLN A 199 -22.45 -1.35 13.22
CA GLN A 199 -21.39 -0.47 13.70
C GLN A 199 -20.54 0.02 12.53
N SER A 200 -19.73 1.03 12.77
CA SER A 200 -18.75 1.53 11.82
C SER A 200 -17.38 1.72 12.47
N THR A 201 -16.33 1.63 11.66
CA THR A 201 -14.95 1.91 12.06
C THR A 201 -14.15 2.40 10.85
N ASP A 202 -13.13 3.23 11.06
CA ASP A 202 -12.35 3.83 9.97
C ASP A 202 -11.17 2.96 9.55
N HIS A 203 -11.41 1.65 9.36
CA HIS A 203 -10.40 0.65 9.03
C HIS A 203 -10.79 -0.14 7.79
N TRP A 204 -9.79 -0.61 7.03
CA TRP A 204 -9.99 -1.69 6.07
C TRP A 204 -9.56 -3.03 6.68
N TYR A 205 -10.24 -4.10 6.30
CA TYR A 205 -9.98 -5.48 6.74
C TYR A 205 -9.88 -6.41 5.54
N PHE A 206 -8.87 -7.28 5.55
CA PHE A 206 -8.62 -8.35 4.57
C PHE A 206 -8.38 -7.94 3.11
N ILE A 207 -8.82 -6.77 2.65
CA ILE A 207 -8.58 -6.28 1.28
C ILE A 207 -7.15 -5.73 1.21
N SER A 208 -6.37 -6.15 0.22
CA SER A 208 -5.00 -5.69 0.00
C SER A 208 -4.76 -5.07 -1.39
N GLY A 209 -5.65 -5.32 -2.34
CA GLY A 209 -5.55 -4.69 -3.65
C GLY A 209 -6.75 -4.97 -4.57
N VAL A 210 -6.86 -4.13 -5.60
CA VAL A 210 -7.71 -4.36 -6.77
C VAL A 210 -6.81 -4.28 -7.99
N GLU A 211 -6.95 -5.24 -8.91
CA GLU A 211 -6.22 -5.28 -10.17
C GLU A 211 -7.20 -5.12 -11.33
N ALA A 212 -6.77 -4.43 -12.38
CA ALA A 212 -7.51 -4.27 -13.62
C ALA A 212 -6.75 -4.91 -14.78
N TRP A 213 -7.49 -5.49 -15.72
CA TRP A 213 -6.95 -5.92 -17.01
C TRP A 213 -6.91 -4.72 -17.95
N LEU A 214 -5.72 -4.18 -18.18
CA LEU A 214 -5.50 -2.91 -18.88
C LEU A 214 -4.57 -3.07 -20.08
N PRO A 215 -4.62 -2.15 -21.06
CA PRO A 215 -3.61 -2.05 -22.12
C PRO A 215 -2.17 -1.95 -21.59
N SER A 216 -1.20 -2.37 -22.40
CA SER A 216 0.21 -2.51 -22.03
C SER A 216 0.89 -1.21 -21.58
N GLU A 217 0.37 -0.07 -22.00
CA GLU A 217 0.86 1.24 -21.57
C GLU A 217 0.48 1.59 -20.13
N SER A 218 -0.54 0.93 -19.56
CA SER A 218 -0.96 1.21 -18.18
C SER A 218 -0.01 0.60 -17.17
N SER A 219 0.24 1.32 -16.08
CA SER A 219 1.20 0.90 -15.06
C SER A 219 0.83 1.39 -13.66
N GLY A 220 1.56 0.91 -12.65
CA GLY A 220 1.41 1.33 -11.26
C GLY A 220 2.63 2.10 -10.76
N PHE A 221 2.37 3.12 -9.94
CA PHE A 221 3.33 3.87 -9.16
C PHE A 221 3.17 3.53 -7.67
N ALA A 222 4.11 2.76 -7.12
CA ALA A 222 4.08 2.29 -5.74
C ALA A 222 4.79 3.25 -4.78
N ILE A 223 4.13 3.64 -3.70
CA ILE A 223 4.65 4.61 -2.73
C ILE A 223 4.82 3.92 -1.38
N ILE A 224 6.07 3.73 -0.97
CA ILE A 224 6.44 3.37 0.39
C ILE A 224 6.48 4.65 1.22
N GLY A 225 5.85 4.63 2.39
CA GLY A 225 5.85 5.76 3.29
C GLY A 225 5.29 5.47 4.68
N ASP A 226 5.23 6.52 5.48
CA ASP A 226 4.70 6.49 6.84
C ASP A 226 3.31 7.17 6.96
N SER A 227 2.94 7.61 8.17
CA SER A 227 1.69 8.31 8.49
C SER A 227 1.43 9.53 7.61
N ILE A 228 2.46 10.20 7.11
CA ILE A 228 2.32 11.37 6.25
C ILE A 228 1.73 10.96 4.90
N THR A 229 2.24 9.89 4.29
CA THR A 229 1.72 9.37 3.02
C THR A 229 0.43 8.58 3.18
N ASP A 230 0.30 7.89 4.32
CA ASP A 230 -0.90 7.14 4.70
C ASP A 230 -2.10 8.08 4.97
N GLY A 231 -1.84 9.35 5.29
CA GLY A 231 -2.84 10.43 5.28
C GLY A 231 -3.27 10.96 6.65
N ARG A 232 -2.43 10.86 7.70
CA ARG A 232 -2.75 11.46 9.00
C ARG A 232 -2.89 12.98 8.86
N GLY A 233 -4.04 13.54 9.21
CA GLY A 233 -4.34 14.97 9.04
C GLY A 233 -5.22 15.28 7.82
N SER A 234 -5.56 14.27 7.02
CA SER A 234 -6.57 14.34 5.96
C SER A 234 -7.99 14.24 6.53
N THR A 235 -9.00 14.55 5.73
CA THR A 235 -10.40 14.38 6.11
C THR A 235 -10.79 12.90 6.00
N THR A 236 -11.39 12.31 7.05
CA THR A 236 -11.99 10.97 6.96
C THR A 236 -13.05 10.96 5.84
N ASN A 237 -12.97 9.96 4.96
CA ASN A 237 -13.79 9.82 3.75
C ASN A 237 -13.58 10.92 2.67
N GLY A 238 -12.57 11.78 2.83
CA GLY A 238 -12.31 12.90 1.94
C GLY A 238 -11.49 12.57 0.69
N ASN A 239 -10.68 11.50 0.72
CA ASN A 239 -9.67 11.19 -0.30
C ASN A 239 -8.81 12.43 -0.65
N ASP A 240 -8.35 13.14 0.37
CA ASP A 240 -7.60 14.39 0.29
C ASP A 240 -6.18 14.26 0.88
N ARG A 241 -5.64 13.04 0.84
CA ARG A 241 -4.22 12.77 1.07
C ARG A 241 -3.41 13.23 -0.14
N TRP A 242 -2.12 13.51 0.03
CA TRP A 242 -1.29 13.95 -1.10
C TRP A 242 -1.26 12.96 -2.29
N PRO A 243 -1.27 11.62 -2.12
CA PRO A 243 -1.34 10.71 -3.26
C PRO A 243 -2.70 10.78 -3.96
N ASP A 244 -3.80 10.93 -3.22
CA ASP A 244 -5.14 11.05 -3.81
C ASP A 244 -5.25 12.34 -4.64
N LEU A 245 -4.74 13.46 -4.12
CA LEU A 245 -4.69 14.75 -4.80
C LEU A 245 -3.75 14.72 -6.03
N LEU A 246 -2.64 13.98 -5.94
CA LEU A 246 -1.73 13.76 -7.06
C LEU A 246 -2.41 12.95 -8.17
N LEU A 247 -3.10 11.86 -7.83
CA LEU A 247 -3.87 11.05 -8.78
C LEU A 247 -4.86 11.91 -9.58
N ALA A 248 -5.58 12.80 -8.90
CA ALA A 248 -6.54 13.69 -9.53
C ALA A 248 -5.93 14.66 -10.54
N ARG A 249 -4.66 15.01 -10.35
CA ARG A 249 -3.88 15.83 -11.28
C ARG A 249 -3.27 14.98 -12.40
N MET A 250 -2.79 13.77 -12.10
CA MET A 250 -2.26 12.82 -13.08
C MET A 250 -3.31 12.41 -14.12
N GLU A 251 -4.56 12.20 -13.72
CA GLU A 251 -5.65 11.88 -14.65
C GLU A 251 -5.86 12.98 -15.71
N LYS A 252 -5.68 14.25 -15.32
CA LYS A 252 -5.84 15.41 -16.21
C LYS A 252 -4.64 15.63 -17.14
N HIS A 253 -3.56 14.88 -16.96
CA HIS A 253 -2.33 15.00 -17.74
C HIS A 253 -2.08 13.71 -18.52
N LYS A 254 -2.23 13.78 -19.85
CA LYS A 254 -2.26 12.60 -20.73
C LYS A 254 -1.07 11.63 -20.53
N PRO A 255 0.21 12.06 -20.43
CA PRO A 255 1.35 11.17 -20.18
C PRO A 255 1.25 10.34 -18.90
N THR A 256 0.49 10.79 -17.90
CA THR A 256 0.35 10.12 -16.59
C THR A 256 -1.05 9.53 -16.36
N SER A 257 -1.99 9.74 -17.30
CA SER A 257 -3.40 9.37 -17.13
C SER A 257 -3.67 7.85 -17.09
N ASN A 258 -2.67 7.05 -17.46
CA ASN A 258 -2.64 5.58 -17.47
C ASN A 258 -1.81 5.00 -16.31
N ILE A 259 -1.35 5.83 -15.37
CA ILE A 259 -0.56 5.39 -14.21
C ILE A 259 -1.43 5.40 -12.96
N ALA A 260 -1.60 4.23 -12.33
CA ALA A 260 -2.29 4.08 -11.06
C ALA A 260 -1.38 4.47 -9.88
N ILE A 261 -1.96 5.00 -8.80
CA ILE A 261 -1.23 5.20 -7.54
C ILE A 261 -1.49 4.04 -6.60
N LEU A 262 -0.41 3.42 -6.12
CA LEU A 262 -0.43 2.31 -5.18
C LEU A 262 0.14 2.79 -3.85
N ASN A 263 -0.73 3.29 -2.98
CA ASN A 263 -0.32 3.75 -1.66
C ASN A 263 -0.04 2.54 -0.75
N GLN A 264 1.24 2.35 -0.43
CA GLN A 264 1.74 1.28 0.44
C GLN A 264 2.35 1.86 1.72
N ALA A 265 1.88 3.03 2.13
CA ALA A 265 2.27 3.65 3.37
C ALA A 265 1.48 3.09 4.56
N ALA A 266 2.03 3.23 5.76
CA ALA A 266 1.31 2.99 7.00
C ALA A 266 1.77 3.93 8.10
N GLY A 267 0.84 4.37 8.95
CA GLY A 267 1.16 5.16 10.12
C GLY A 267 2.26 4.54 10.98
N GLY A 268 3.21 5.32 11.48
CA GLY A 268 4.27 4.79 12.35
C GLY A 268 5.21 3.75 11.70
N ASN A 269 5.12 3.50 10.39
CA ASN A 269 6.03 2.60 9.70
C ASN A 269 7.46 3.15 9.68
N ARG A 270 8.43 2.25 9.61
CA ARG A 270 9.85 2.53 9.70
C ARG A 270 10.61 1.74 8.64
N ILE A 271 11.75 2.26 8.24
CA ILE A 271 12.61 1.60 7.26
C ILE A 271 13.41 0.46 7.90
N LEU A 272 13.97 0.69 9.10
CA LEU A 272 14.99 -0.17 9.70
C LEU A 272 14.44 -1.22 10.65
N GLN A 273 13.42 -0.85 11.42
CA GLN A 273 12.82 -1.67 12.48
C GLN A 273 11.32 -1.75 12.27
N ASP A 274 10.67 -2.75 12.84
CA ASP A 274 9.21 -2.77 12.84
C ASP A 274 8.68 -1.57 13.63
N GLY A 275 7.53 -1.07 13.21
CA GLY A 275 6.79 0.00 13.87
C GLY A 275 5.34 -0.43 14.01
N LEU A 276 4.40 0.42 13.58
CA LEU A 276 3.09 -0.12 13.22
C LEU A 276 3.26 -0.83 11.87
N GLY A 277 3.25 -2.16 11.93
CA GLY A 277 3.55 -3.05 10.81
C GLY A 277 5.06 -3.31 10.56
N PRO A 278 5.38 -4.24 9.63
CA PRO A 278 6.76 -4.63 9.33
C PRO A 278 7.58 -3.51 8.73
N ASN A 279 8.88 -3.52 8.97
CA ASN A 279 9.84 -2.60 8.37
C ASN A 279 9.89 -2.68 6.83
N VAL A 280 10.23 -1.57 6.17
CA VAL A 280 10.31 -1.49 4.70
C VAL A 280 11.21 -2.56 4.09
N ILE A 281 12.38 -2.83 4.67
CA ILE A 281 13.34 -3.79 4.12
C ILE A 281 12.71 -5.19 4.00
N SER A 282 11.89 -5.58 4.98
CA SER A 282 11.21 -6.88 5.00
C SER A 282 9.99 -6.97 4.07
N ARG A 283 9.31 -5.84 3.81
CA ARG A 283 8.05 -5.80 3.04
C ARG A 283 8.21 -5.33 1.59
N LEU A 284 9.41 -4.88 1.19
CA LEU A 284 9.66 -4.32 -0.14
C LEU A 284 9.19 -5.24 -1.29
N ASP A 285 9.46 -6.55 -1.19
CA ASP A 285 9.05 -7.50 -2.22
C ASP A 285 7.53 -7.58 -2.31
N ARG A 286 6.86 -7.71 -1.16
CA ARG A 286 5.41 -7.83 -1.09
C ARG A 286 4.72 -6.55 -1.58
N ASP A 287 5.19 -5.40 -1.11
CA ASP A 287 4.45 -4.13 -1.25
C ASP A 287 4.84 -3.36 -2.51
N VAL A 288 5.99 -3.63 -3.12
CA VAL A 288 6.41 -3.00 -4.37
C VAL A 288 6.64 -4.04 -5.47
N LEU A 289 7.59 -4.95 -5.27
CA LEU A 289 8.10 -5.78 -6.37
C LEU A 289 7.10 -6.84 -6.88
N ALA A 290 6.17 -7.27 -6.02
CA ALA A 290 5.12 -8.24 -6.32
C ALA A 290 3.76 -7.60 -6.68
N GLN A 291 3.70 -6.27 -6.78
CA GLN A 291 2.50 -5.59 -7.25
C GLN A 291 2.44 -5.64 -8.79
N SER A 292 1.27 -5.97 -9.31
CA SER A 292 1.05 -6.15 -10.74
C SER A 292 1.18 -4.83 -11.49
N GLY A 293 1.95 -4.84 -12.57
CA GLY A 293 2.11 -3.70 -13.46
C GLY A 293 2.89 -2.53 -12.87
N VAL A 294 3.58 -2.68 -11.73
CA VAL A 294 4.43 -1.61 -11.20
C VAL A 294 5.56 -1.28 -12.15
N GLN A 295 5.68 0.00 -12.48
CA GLN A 295 6.77 0.54 -13.29
C GLN A 295 7.47 1.74 -12.63
N TYR A 296 6.94 2.25 -11.53
CA TYR A 296 7.54 3.34 -10.78
C TYR A 296 7.43 3.05 -9.29
N ALA A 297 8.45 3.42 -8.52
CA ALA A 297 8.40 3.35 -7.06
C ALA A 297 8.90 4.64 -6.42
N MET A 298 8.42 4.94 -5.22
CA MET A 298 8.87 6.06 -4.41
C MET A 298 9.02 5.65 -2.97
N ILE A 299 10.02 6.23 -2.30
CA ILE A 299 10.13 6.20 -0.84
C ILE A 299 10.02 7.61 -0.26
N PHE A 300 9.05 7.77 0.64
CA PHE A 300 8.88 8.94 1.47
C PHE A 300 8.65 8.49 2.92
N GLU A 301 9.74 8.12 3.57
CA GLU A 301 9.75 7.51 4.90
C GLU A 301 11.06 7.86 5.64
N GLY A 302 11.18 7.46 6.91
CA GLY A 302 12.37 7.66 7.74
C GLY A 302 12.15 8.59 8.93
N VAL A 303 11.01 9.30 8.98
CA VAL A 303 10.70 10.20 10.11
C VAL A 303 10.56 9.43 11.43
N ASN A 304 9.95 8.24 11.38
CA ASN A 304 9.73 7.41 12.58
C ASN A 304 11.00 6.69 13.02
N ASP A 305 11.96 6.43 12.11
CA ASP A 305 13.27 5.90 12.46
C ASP A 305 14.08 6.93 13.26
N ILE A 306 14.05 8.21 12.84
CA ILE A 306 14.73 9.31 13.54
C ILE A 306 14.00 9.66 14.85
N GLY A 307 12.69 9.88 14.76
CA GLY A 307 11.85 10.33 15.86
C GLY A 307 11.60 9.27 16.93
N GLY A 308 11.58 8.00 16.55
CA GLY A 308 11.41 6.87 17.45
C GLY A 308 12.68 6.43 18.18
N ALA A 309 13.86 6.81 17.69
CA ALA A 309 15.15 6.48 18.32
C ALA A 309 15.55 7.52 19.37
N ASP A 310 16.41 7.14 20.31
CA ASP A 310 16.94 8.06 21.33
C ASP A 310 17.62 9.28 20.68
N SER A 311 17.49 10.43 21.35
CA SER A 311 17.97 11.70 20.82
C SER A 311 19.44 12.00 21.11
N ASP A 312 20.19 11.04 21.67
CA ASP A 312 21.63 11.20 21.89
C ASP A 312 22.41 11.08 20.56
N ALA A 313 23.58 11.75 20.52
CA ALA A 313 24.37 11.85 19.30
C ALA A 313 24.88 10.50 18.77
N ALA A 314 25.13 9.50 19.65
CA ALA A 314 25.66 8.21 19.22
C ALA A 314 24.57 7.38 18.54
N THR A 315 23.38 7.30 19.14
CA THR A 315 22.21 6.63 18.54
C THR A 315 21.84 7.26 17.22
N GLN A 316 21.75 8.59 17.18
CA GLN A 316 21.38 9.35 15.98
C GLN A 316 22.38 9.18 14.83
N ALA A 317 23.69 9.13 15.13
CA ALA A 317 24.72 8.87 14.12
C ALA A 317 24.62 7.45 13.54
N GLU A 318 24.26 6.45 14.34
CA GLU A 318 24.04 5.09 13.85
C GLU A 318 22.75 4.98 13.01
N ILE A 319 21.66 5.66 13.42
CA ILE A 319 20.43 5.75 12.61
C ILE A 319 20.70 6.38 11.24
N GLU A 320 21.45 7.49 11.21
CA GLU A 320 21.88 8.14 9.96
C GLU A 320 22.56 7.14 9.01
N LYS A 321 23.57 6.44 9.53
CA LYS A 321 24.34 5.44 8.77
C LYS A 321 23.47 4.28 8.28
N GLN A 322 22.59 3.77 9.13
CA GLN A 322 21.71 2.66 8.79
C GLN A 322 20.66 3.07 7.74
N LEU A 323 20.05 4.24 7.87
CA LEU A 323 19.10 4.76 6.88
C LEU A 323 19.76 4.98 5.52
N VAL A 324 20.95 5.58 5.48
CA VAL A 324 21.72 5.73 4.23
C VAL A 324 21.99 4.37 3.56
N ALA A 325 22.36 3.36 4.34
CA ALA A 325 22.56 2.01 3.81
C ALA A 325 21.25 1.38 3.31
N ALA A 326 20.16 1.55 4.06
CA ALA A 326 18.84 1.04 3.71
C ALA A 326 18.28 1.66 2.43
N TYR A 327 18.37 2.98 2.26
CA TYR A 327 17.97 3.65 1.01
C TYR A 327 18.71 3.10 -0.20
N LYS A 328 20.03 2.88 -0.08
CA LYS A 328 20.82 2.27 -1.15
C LYS A 328 20.38 0.84 -1.46
N GLN A 329 20.06 0.04 -0.44
CA GLN A 329 19.57 -1.33 -0.63
C GLN A 329 18.20 -1.35 -1.27
N ILE A 330 17.29 -0.46 -0.88
CA ILE A 330 15.97 -0.32 -1.48
C ILE A 330 16.11 0.02 -2.97
N ALA A 331 16.86 1.08 -3.30
CA ALA A 331 17.13 1.45 -4.69
C ALA A 331 17.74 0.30 -5.48
N THR A 332 18.78 -0.36 -4.94
CA THR A 332 19.43 -1.51 -5.58
C THR A 332 18.43 -2.62 -5.94
N ARG A 333 17.53 -2.97 -5.01
CA ARG A 333 16.55 -4.05 -5.21
C ARG A 333 15.47 -3.68 -6.20
N VAL A 334 15.02 -2.43 -6.19
CA VAL A 334 13.99 -1.96 -7.13
C VAL A 334 14.57 -1.79 -8.54
N HIS A 335 15.77 -1.23 -8.67
CA HIS A 335 16.51 -1.14 -9.94
C HIS A 335 16.84 -2.51 -10.54
N ALA A 336 17.01 -3.55 -9.71
CA ALA A 336 17.23 -4.92 -10.21
C ALA A 336 16.04 -5.45 -11.05
N LEU A 337 14.85 -4.85 -10.91
CA LEU A 337 13.68 -5.13 -11.75
C LEU A 337 13.45 -4.07 -12.84
N GLY A 338 14.39 -3.14 -13.03
CA GLY A 338 14.28 -2.06 -14.03
C GLY A 338 13.25 -0.98 -13.66
N ILE A 339 12.84 -0.91 -12.39
CA ILE A 339 11.86 0.07 -11.91
C ILE A 339 12.63 1.31 -11.41
N PRO A 340 12.40 2.52 -11.96
CA PRO A 340 12.89 3.76 -11.37
C PRO A 340 12.36 4.00 -9.95
N VAL A 341 13.22 4.54 -9.09
CA VAL A 341 12.96 4.83 -7.69
C VAL A 341 13.13 6.32 -7.40
N PHE A 342 12.05 6.94 -6.92
CA PHE A 342 12.04 8.32 -6.48
C PHE A 342 12.25 8.42 -4.96
N GLY A 343 12.96 9.44 -4.50
CA GLY A 343 13.14 9.73 -3.08
C GLY A 343 12.49 11.06 -2.71
N ALA A 344 11.78 11.13 -1.58
CA ALA A 344 11.38 12.40 -0.98
C ALA A 344 12.19 12.70 0.28
N THR A 345 12.55 13.98 0.44
CA THR A 345 13.16 14.48 1.67
C THR A 345 12.17 14.38 2.84
N ILE A 346 12.65 13.96 4.01
CA ILE A 346 11.90 13.89 5.26
C ILE A 346 11.47 15.29 5.69
N THR A 347 10.16 15.49 5.90
CA THR A 347 9.58 16.79 6.26
C THR A 347 9.93 17.19 7.70
N PRO A 348 9.78 18.48 8.05
CA PRO A 348 10.03 18.95 9.41
C PRO A 348 9.16 18.27 10.47
N PHE A 349 9.69 18.14 11.69
CA PHE A 349 9.01 17.56 12.85
C PHE A 349 9.31 18.29 14.18
N GLY A 350 9.89 19.48 14.09
CA GLY A 350 10.18 20.32 15.25
C GLY A 350 8.95 21.12 15.67
N SER A 351 8.80 21.30 16.98
CA SER A 351 7.79 22.18 17.58
C SER A 351 8.47 23.40 18.22
N SER A 352 7.80 24.56 18.16
CA SER A 352 8.27 25.79 18.81
C SER A 352 8.34 25.62 20.32
N ALA A 353 9.33 26.24 20.97
CA ALA A 353 9.43 26.32 22.43
C ALA A 353 8.25 27.04 23.10
N THR A 354 7.48 27.82 22.33
CA THR A 354 6.28 28.53 22.78
C THR A 354 4.98 27.79 22.47
N SER A 355 5.05 26.59 21.88
CA SER A 355 3.88 25.77 21.57
C SER A 355 3.28 25.15 22.84
N ASP A 356 1.95 25.10 22.91
CA ASP A 356 1.22 24.39 23.98
C ASP A 356 1.31 22.86 23.83
N TYR A 357 1.74 22.38 22.66
CA TYR A 357 2.03 20.97 22.37
C TYR A 357 3.50 20.80 21.99
N VAL A 358 4.20 19.96 22.74
CA VAL A 358 5.58 19.55 22.41
C VAL A 358 5.53 18.24 21.65
N GLN A 359 5.90 18.30 20.38
CA GLN A 359 6.01 17.12 19.53
C GLN A 359 7.14 16.20 20.03
N PRO A 360 6.86 14.95 20.44
CA PRO A 360 7.86 13.98 20.92
C PRO A 360 9.09 13.79 20.04
N TYR A 361 9.00 14.02 18.72
CA TYR A 361 10.14 13.89 17.79
C TYR A 361 11.08 15.10 17.82
N SER A 362 10.62 16.24 18.33
CA SER A 362 11.37 17.49 18.39
C SER A 362 12.64 17.36 19.25
N SER A 363 13.81 17.46 18.62
CA SER A 363 15.12 17.51 19.29
C SER A 363 16.15 18.12 18.33
N THR A 364 17.11 18.86 18.89
CA THR A 364 18.23 19.43 18.13
C THR A 364 19.05 18.35 17.43
N GLU A 365 19.35 17.24 18.09
CA GLU A 365 20.16 16.17 17.48
C GLU A 365 19.38 15.42 16.39
N ARG A 366 18.10 15.13 16.62
CA ARG A 366 17.23 14.51 15.60
C ARG A 366 17.07 15.40 14.37
N GLU A 367 16.94 16.72 14.54
CA GLU A 367 16.90 17.66 13.42
C GLU A 367 18.22 17.68 12.64
N ARG A 368 19.38 17.62 13.31
CA ARG A 368 20.68 17.49 12.62
C ARG A 368 20.74 16.20 11.80
N THR A 369 20.27 15.08 12.34
CA THR A 369 20.18 13.81 11.61
C THR A 369 19.29 13.93 10.39
N ARG A 370 18.09 14.52 10.54
CA ARG A 370 17.16 14.75 9.43
C ARG A 370 17.81 15.57 8.32
N GLN A 371 18.51 16.65 8.66
CA GLN A 371 19.19 17.50 7.67
C GLN A 371 20.27 16.73 6.90
N ARG A 372 21.10 15.92 7.58
CA ARG A 372 22.12 15.09 6.91
C ARG A 372 21.53 14.03 6.01
N ILE A 373 20.44 13.37 6.43
CA ILE A 373 19.72 12.40 5.61
C ILE A 373 19.09 13.10 4.39
N ASN A 374 18.48 14.27 4.58
CA ASN A 374 17.91 15.03 3.47
C ASN A 374 18.97 15.52 2.50
N GLU A 375 20.16 15.90 2.98
CA GLU A 375 21.31 16.21 2.14
C GLU A 375 21.74 15.00 1.30
N PHE A 376 21.84 13.81 1.93
CA PHE A 376 22.08 12.57 1.23
C PHE A 376 21.02 12.28 0.15
N ILE A 377 19.73 12.41 0.49
CA ILE A 377 18.63 12.19 -0.47
C ILE A 377 18.78 13.12 -1.68
N ARG A 378 19.12 14.40 -1.47
CA ARG A 378 19.29 15.40 -2.53
C ARG A 378 20.52 15.16 -3.42
N GLN A 379 21.64 14.73 -2.85
CA GLN A 379 22.95 14.80 -3.52
C GLN A 379 23.55 13.45 -3.92
N SER A 380 23.05 12.34 -3.36
CA SER A 380 23.73 11.04 -3.49
C SER A 380 23.68 10.42 -4.89
N GLY A 381 22.71 10.81 -5.73
CA GLY A 381 22.44 10.15 -7.01
C GLY A 381 21.87 8.74 -6.89
N VAL A 382 21.38 8.35 -5.70
CA VAL A 382 20.78 7.02 -5.46
C VAL A 382 19.38 6.91 -6.08
N PHE A 383 18.66 8.02 -6.16
CA PHE A 383 17.29 8.09 -6.67
C PHE A 383 17.26 8.66 -8.09
N ASP A 384 16.38 8.14 -8.94
CA ASP A 384 16.18 8.61 -10.32
C ASP A 384 15.53 9.99 -10.37
N ALA A 385 14.74 10.33 -9.35
CA ALA A 385 14.21 11.66 -9.11
C ALA A 385 14.13 11.96 -7.61
N VAL A 386 14.30 13.24 -7.24
CA VAL A 386 14.20 13.70 -5.85
C VAL A 386 13.10 14.74 -5.69
N LEU A 387 12.21 14.50 -4.74
CA LEU A 387 11.13 15.42 -4.36
C LEU A 387 11.46 16.09 -3.02
N ASP A 388 11.82 17.36 -3.07
CA ASP A 388 12.15 18.17 -1.88
C ASP A 388 10.90 18.61 -1.10
N PHE A 389 10.16 17.66 -0.54
CA PHE A 389 8.98 17.88 0.29
C PHE A 389 9.29 18.64 1.59
N ASP A 390 10.52 18.56 2.10
CA ASP A 390 11.00 19.40 3.21
C ASP A 390 10.85 20.87 2.85
N ARG A 391 11.38 21.28 1.69
CA ARG A 391 11.29 22.67 1.23
C ARG A 391 9.85 23.13 1.01
N VAL A 392 8.94 22.24 0.63
CA VAL A 392 7.53 22.58 0.39
C VAL A 392 6.82 22.93 1.69
N LEU A 393 7.07 22.17 2.75
CA LEU A 393 6.29 22.26 3.98
C LEU A 393 6.95 23.04 5.10
N ARG A 394 8.26 23.24 5.07
CA ARG A 394 8.97 23.94 6.14
C ARG A 394 8.63 25.42 6.23
N ASP A 395 8.59 25.91 7.45
CA ASP A 395 8.56 27.35 7.71
C ASP A 395 9.88 27.98 7.21
N PRO A 396 9.85 29.03 6.36
CA PRO A 396 11.06 29.68 5.88
C PRO A 396 11.86 30.38 6.99
N ASP A 397 11.20 30.81 8.07
CA ASP A 397 11.81 31.49 9.21
C ASP A 397 12.20 30.49 10.33
N ALA A 398 11.60 29.29 10.32
CA ALA A 398 11.94 28.19 11.23
C ALA A 398 12.01 26.82 10.51
N PRO A 399 13.08 26.53 9.74
CA PRO A 399 13.13 25.35 8.84
C PRO A 399 13.01 23.97 9.48
N SER A 400 13.09 23.87 10.81
CA SER A 400 12.84 22.64 11.56
C SER A 400 11.36 22.40 11.85
N GLN A 401 10.48 23.36 11.55
CA GLN A 401 9.04 23.32 11.83
C GLN A 401 8.25 23.29 10.53
N LEU A 402 7.04 22.71 10.58
CA LEU A 402 6.07 22.89 9.51
C LEU A 402 5.61 24.34 9.50
N LEU A 403 5.39 24.90 8.30
CA LEU A 403 4.75 26.19 8.16
C LEU A 403 3.32 26.09 8.69
N GLU A 404 2.91 27.02 9.56
CA GLU A 404 1.65 26.95 10.32
C GLU A 404 0.42 26.60 9.46
N LYS A 405 0.30 27.19 8.26
CA LYS A 405 -0.83 26.89 7.35
C LYS A 405 -0.91 25.44 6.89
N TYR A 406 0.19 24.70 6.97
CA TYR A 406 0.31 23.30 6.56
C TYR A 406 0.31 22.34 7.75
N ASP A 407 0.44 22.81 8.99
CA ASP A 407 0.44 21.97 10.18
C ASP A 407 -0.99 21.54 10.55
N SER A 408 -1.17 20.28 10.93
CA SER A 408 -2.41 19.77 11.53
C SER A 408 -2.55 20.13 13.01
N GLY A 409 -1.50 20.71 13.61
CA GLY A 409 -1.41 21.14 15.00
C GLY A 409 -0.54 20.24 15.88
N ASP A 410 -0.02 19.13 15.33
CA ASP A 410 0.88 18.21 16.03
C ASP A 410 2.36 18.36 15.63
N HIS A 411 2.66 19.35 14.79
CA HIS A 411 4.00 19.74 14.35
C HIS A 411 4.75 18.63 13.58
N LEU A 412 4.05 17.59 13.13
CA LEU A 412 4.61 16.46 12.38
C LEU A 412 3.81 16.17 11.11
N HIS A 413 2.49 16.16 11.21
CA HIS A 413 1.62 15.77 10.12
C HIS A 413 1.05 16.97 9.38
N PRO A 414 1.09 16.97 8.04
CA PRO A 414 0.41 17.99 7.26
C PRO A 414 -1.10 17.92 7.41
N ASN A 415 -1.76 19.08 7.39
CA ASN A 415 -3.19 19.16 7.13
C ASN A 415 -3.47 19.05 5.61
N VAL A 416 -4.75 19.10 5.22
CA VAL A 416 -5.19 19.04 3.81
C VAL A 416 -4.51 20.10 2.92
N ALA A 417 -4.27 21.31 3.43
CA ALA A 417 -3.57 22.35 2.66
C ALA A 417 -2.09 22.00 2.43
N GLY A 418 -1.44 21.36 3.41
CA GLY A 418 -0.09 20.82 3.26
C GLY A 418 -0.04 19.67 2.26
N TYR A 419 -1.02 18.77 2.29
CA TYR A 419 -1.13 17.69 1.31
C TYR A 419 -1.37 18.19 -0.12
N GLN A 420 -2.20 19.22 -0.29
CA GLN A 420 -2.37 19.89 -1.59
C GLN A 420 -1.05 20.49 -2.07
N ALA A 421 -0.27 21.12 -1.18
CA ALA A 421 1.02 21.69 -1.55
C ALA A 421 2.03 20.62 -2.02
N LEU A 422 2.07 19.44 -1.38
CA LEU A 422 2.88 18.31 -1.84
C LEU A 422 2.44 17.81 -3.22
N ALA A 423 1.13 17.63 -3.41
CA ALA A 423 0.56 17.19 -4.68
C ALA A 423 0.87 18.19 -5.80
N ASP A 424 0.69 19.49 -5.56
CA ASP A 424 0.98 20.56 -6.53
C ASP A 424 2.47 20.65 -6.88
N TYR A 425 3.35 20.42 -5.90
CA TYR A 425 4.79 20.44 -6.10
C TYR A 425 5.31 19.28 -6.95
N PHE A 426 4.71 18.09 -6.81
CA PHE A 426 5.19 16.88 -7.48
C PHE A 426 5.31 17.13 -9.00
N PRO A 427 6.47 16.94 -9.64
CA PRO A 427 6.60 17.15 -11.08
C PRO A 427 6.10 15.92 -11.85
N LEU A 428 5.12 16.06 -12.75
CA LEU A 428 4.60 14.91 -13.53
C LEU A 428 5.59 14.40 -14.60
N GLY A 429 6.51 15.24 -15.07
CA GLY A 429 7.51 14.85 -16.07
C GLY A 429 8.56 13.83 -15.59
N VAL A 430 8.52 13.41 -14.32
CA VAL A 430 9.37 12.30 -13.81
C VAL A 430 8.92 10.93 -14.34
N PHE A 431 7.73 10.85 -14.94
CA PHE A 431 7.18 9.64 -15.55
C PHE A 431 7.41 9.58 -17.07
N GLU A 432 8.14 10.54 -17.66
CA GLU A 432 8.34 10.69 -19.11
C GLU A 432 9.68 10.14 -19.62
#